data_AF-A0A533RXA6-F1
#
_entry.id   AF-A0A533RXA6-F1
#
_cell.length_a   1.000
_cell.length_b   1.000
_cell.length_c   1.000
_cell.angle_alpha   90.00
_cell.angle_beta   90.00
_cell.angle_gamma   90.00
#
_symmetry.space_group_name_H-M   'P 1'
#
loop_
_entity.id
_entity.type
_entity.pdbx_description
1 polymer ?
#
loop_
_entity_poly.entity_id
_entity_poly.type
_entity_poly.pdbx_seq_one_letter_code
_entity_poly.pdbx_strand_id
1 'polypeptide(L)'
;VLAKGGRVLISADHGNAEQMVNPDDGQPFTAHTTDPVPFIYIDNANKAVSLEAGRLEDIAPTMLDLLGIARPAEMTGRNLIR
;
A
#
# COMPACT_ATOMS: atom_id res chain seq x y z
N VAL A 1 -7.87 9.30 -13.40
CA VAL A 1 -6.65 8.47 -13.52
C VAL A 1 -6.83 7.38 -14.58
N LEU A 2 -7.71 6.39 -14.38
CA LEU A 2 -7.90 5.27 -15.30
C LEU A 2 -8.36 5.67 -16.72
N ALA A 3 -9.31 6.60 -16.86
CA ALA A 3 -9.78 7.11 -18.15
C ALA A 3 -8.70 7.86 -18.96
N LYS A 4 -7.55 8.17 -18.36
CA LYS A 4 -6.38 8.77 -19.00
C LYS A 4 -5.26 7.75 -19.25
N GLY A 5 -5.52 6.46 -19.07
CA GLY A 5 -4.52 5.39 -19.17
C GLY A 5 -3.57 5.32 -17.98
N GLY A 6 -3.85 6.02 -16.88
CA GLY A 6 -3.07 5.92 -15.65
C GLY A 6 -3.43 4.69 -14.82
N ARG A 7 -2.57 4.37 -13.86
CA ARG A 7 -2.75 3.31 -12.86
C ARG A 7 -2.93 3.93 -11.47
N VAL A 8 -3.56 3.21 -10.54
CA VAL A 8 -3.76 3.69 -9.16
C VAL A 8 -3.17 2.67 -8.19
N LEU A 9 -2.41 3.17 -7.21
CA LEU A 9 -2.07 2.45 -5.99
C LEU A 9 -2.78 3.14 -4.82
N ILE A 10 -3.52 2.38 -4.03
CA ILE A 10 -4.20 2.88 -2.82
C ILE A 10 -3.57 2.19 -1.62
N SER A 11 -3.12 2.99 -0.64
CA SER A 11 -2.53 2.52 0.62
C SER A 11 -2.93 3.43 1.78
N ALA A 12 -2.56 3.03 2.99
CA ALA A 12 -2.40 3.92 4.14
C ALA A 12 -0.96 3.86 4.67
N ASP A 13 -0.61 4.79 5.55
CA ASP A 13 0.66 4.84 6.30
C ASP A 13 0.58 4.10 7.64
N HIS A 14 -0.62 4.03 8.25
CA HIS A 14 -0.90 3.25 9.45
C HIS A 14 -2.41 2.98 9.59
N GLY A 15 -2.78 2.19 10.60
CA GLY A 15 -4.16 2.02 11.06
C GLY A 15 -4.57 3.09 12.08
N ASN A 16 -5.87 3.34 12.18
CA ASN A 16 -6.51 4.21 13.17
C ASN A 16 -8.02 3.96 13.20
N ALA A 17 -8.72 4.31 12.12
CA ALA A 17 -10.18 4.39 12.07
C ALA A 17 -10.89 3.04 12.22
N GLU A 18 -10.18 1.93 12.02
CA GLU A 18 -10.69 0.59 12.25
C GLU A 18 -10.90 0.27 13.74
N GLN A 19 -10.27 1.00 14.66
CA GLN A 19 -10.46 0.87 16.10
C GLN A 19 -10.68 2.22 16.78
N MET A 20 -11.94 2.55 17.05
CA MET A 20 -12.33 3.81 17.70
C MET A 20 -12.66 3.66 19.20
N VAL A 21 -12.72 2.43 19.70
CA VAL A 21 -13.08 2.10 21.10
C VAL A 21 -12.10 1.05 21.61
N ASN A 22 -11.58 1.25 22.82
CA ASN A 22 -10.68 0.31 23.47
C ASN A 22 -11.46 -0.96 23.88
N PRO A 23 -11.07 -2.15 23.41
CA PRO A 23 -11.77 -3.39 23.73
C PRO A 23 -11.70 -3.78 25.22
N ASP A 24 -10.72 -3.29 25.97
CA ASP A 24 -10.50 -3.69 27.36
C ASP A 24 -11.41 -2.92 28.36
N ASP A 25 -11.67 -1.65 28.11
CA ASP A 25 -12.39 -0.76 29.04
C ASP A 25 -13.54 0.06 28.41
N GLY A 26 -13.74 -0.05 27.09
CA GLY A 26 -14.81 0.64 26.36
C GLY A 26 -14.61 2.16 26.19
N GLN A 27 -13.46 2.71 26.58
CA GLN A 27 -13.16 4.13 26.41
C GLN A 27 -12.82 4.46 24.95
N PRO A 28 -12.93 5.74 24.53
CA PRO A 28 -12.47 6.17 23.20
C PRO A 28 -11.00 5.81 22.97
N PHE A 29 -10.72 5.16 21.83
CA PHE A 29 -9.35 4.86 21.41
C PHE A 29 -8.85 5.96 20.47
N THR A 30 -7.83 6.71 20.90
CA THR A 30 -7.35 7.91 20.18
C THR A 30 -5.95 7.73 19.57
N ALA A 31 -5.38 6.53 19.63
CA ALA A 31 -4.05 6.21 19.11
C ALA A 31 -4.13 5.55 17.73
N HIS A 32 -2.98 5.38 17.08
CA HIS A 32 -2.85 4.50 15.92
C HIS A 32 -2.91 3.04 16.35
N THR A 33 -3.22 2.15 15.42
CA THR A 33 -3.09 0.70 15.62
C THR A 33 -1.83 0.17 14.95
N THR A 34 -1.54 -1.11 15.20
CA THR A 34 -0.50 -1.87 14.51
C THR A 34 -1.07 -2.78 13.43
N ASP A 35 -2.33 -2.56 13.02
CA ASP A 35 -2.97 -3.38 12.01
C ASP A 35 -2.34 -3.16 10.63
N PRO A 36 -2.30 -4.20 9.78
CA PRO A 36 -1.80 -4.06 8.43
C PRO A 36 -2.69 -3.12 7.61
N VAL A 37 -2.05 -2.29 6.78
CA VAL A 37 -2.74 -1.38 5.85
C VAL A 37 -3.05 -2.08 4.53
N PRO A 38 -4.16 -1.72 3.84
CA PRO A 38 -4.42 -2.23 2.50
C PRO A 38 -3.36 -1.71 1.52
N PHE A 39 -2.99 -2.50 0.53
CA PHE A 39 -2.23 -2.03 -0.63
C PHE A 39 -2.88 -2.58 -1.90
N ILE A 40 -3.53 -1.70 -2.67
CA ILE A 40 -4.42 -2.07 -3.77
C ILE A 40 -3.89 -1.51 -5.08
N TYR A 41 -3.72 -2.37 -6.08
CA TYR A 41 -3.37 -2.00 -7.44
C TYR A 41 -4.60 -2.01 -8.35
N ILE A 42 -4.79 -0.92 -9.12
CA ILE A 42 -5.91 -0.77 -10.05
C ILE A 42 -5.38 -0.35 -11.43
N ASP A 43 -5.65 -1.18 -12.43
CA ASP A 43 -5.33 -0.94 -13.83
C ASP A 43 -6.43 -1.54 -14.74
N ASN A 44 -6.72 -0.83 -15.83
CA ASN A 44 -7.63 -1.29 -16.87
C ASN A 44 -6.98 -2.34 -17.79
N ALA A 45 -5.66 -2.23 -18.03
CA ALA A 45 -4.94 -3.05 -19.00
C ALA A 45 -4.43 -4.37 -18.39
N ASN A 46 -3.79 -4.31 -17.21
CA ASN A 46 -3.19 -5.47 -16.57
C ASN A 46 -3.94 -5.89 -15.30
N LYS A 47 -5.03 -6.64 -15.49
CA LYS A 47 -5.87 -7.14 -14.38
C LYS A 47 -5.35 -8.41 -13.69
N ALA A 48 -4.36 -9.08 -14.29
CA ALA A 48 -3.79 -10.32 -13.75
C ALA A 48 -2.66 -10.08 -12.74
N VAL A 49 -2.24 -8.83 -12.55
CA VAL A 49 -1.20 -8.46 -11.60
C VAL A 49 -1.68 -8.72 -10.19
N SER A 50 -0.90 -9.49 -9.44
CA SER A 50 -1.11 -9.70 -8.01
C SER A 50 0.02 -9.06 -7.20
N LEU A 51 -0.30 -8.58 -6.01
CA LEU A 51 0.66 -8.00 -5.09
C LEU A 51 1.02 -9.01 -3.99
N GLU A 52 2.29 -9.11 -3.68
CA GLU A 52 2.76 -9.80 -2.48
C GLU A 52 2.52 -8.97 -1.22
N ALA A 53 2.49 -9.64 -0.06
CA ALA A 53 2.60 -8.94 1.22
C ALA A 53 3.95 -8.23 1.34
N GLY A 54 3.96 -7.06 1.95
CA GLY A 54 5.14 -6.20 2.04
C GLY A 54 5.04 -5.17 3.17
N ARG A 55 5.93 -4.18 3.10
CA ARG A 55 6.06 -3.06 4.04
C ARG A 55 5.97 -1.73 3.29
N LEU A 56 5.88 -0.63 4.02
CA LEU A 56 5.80 0.71 3.41
C LEU A 56 7.01 1.05 2.51
N GLU A 57 8.20 0.53 2.84
CA GLU A 57 9.41 0.72 2.03
C GLU A 57 9.32 0.09 0.63
N ASP A 58 8.40 -0.85 0.42
CA ASP A 58 8.20 -1.58 -0.84
C ASP A 58 7.30 -0.81 -1.84
N ILE A 59 6.59 0.22 -1.38
CA ILE A 59 5.65 1.00 -2.21
C ILE A 59 6.41 1.72 -3.34
N ALA A 60 7.48 2.44 -3.02
CA ALA A 60 8.25 3.21 -4.00
C ALA A 60 8.95 2.30 -5.04
N PRO A 61 9.66 1.22 -4.67
CA PRO A 61 10.18 0.24 -5.62
C PRO A 61 9.11 -0.34 -6.55
N THR A 62 7.92 -0.66 -6.04
CA THR A 62 6.79 -1.16 -6.83
C THR A 62 6.29 -0.10 -7.84
N MET A 63 6.22 1.17 -7.42
CA MET A 63 5.88 2.29 -8.31
C MET A 63 6.89 2.46 -9.45
N LEU A 64 8.19 2.39 -9.15
CA LEU A 64 9.24 2.52 -10.17
C LEU A 64 9.16 1.42 -11.22
N ASP A 65 8.92 0.19 -10.79
CA ASP A 65 8.73 -0.96 -11.70
C ASP A 65 7.54 -0.75 -12.65
N LEU A 66 6.39 -0.30 -12.13
CA LEU A 66 5.23 0.03 -12.96
C LEU A 66 5.53 1.14 -13.98
N LEU A 67 6.37 2.10 -13.63
CA LEU A 67 6.79 3.19 -14.50
C LEU A 67 7.91 2.79 -15.48
N GLY A 68 8.48 1.59 -15.35
CA GLY A 68 9.65 1.16 -16.13
C GLY A 68 10.93 1.93 -15.79
N ILE A 69 11.03 2.45 -14.56
CA ILE A 69 12.18 3.21 -14.06
C ILE A 69 13.06 2.29 -13.22
N ALA A 70 14.37 2.32 -13.43
CA ALA A 70 15.31 1.53 -12.64
C ALA A 70 15.30 1.96 -11.17
N ARG A 71 15.20 0.99 -10.25
CA ARG A 71 15.29 1.21 -8.81
C ARG A 71 16.73 1.61 -8.43
N PRO A 72 16.95 2.71 -7.71
CA PRO A 72 18.27 3.10 -7.21
C PRO A 72 18.78 2.12 -6.13
N ALA A 73 20.09 2.07 -5.90
CA ALA A 73 20.71 1.13 -4.97
C ALA A 73 20.38 1.43 -3.49
N GLU A 74 20.05 2.68 -3.18
CA GLU A 74 19.68 3.15 -1.85
C GLU A 74 18.28 2.68 -1.42
N MET A 75 17.40 2.31 -2.37
CA MET A 75 16.09 1.73 -2.06
C MET A 75 16.22 0.24 -1.74
N THR A 76 16.21 -0.09 -0.45
CA THR A 76 16.31 -1.47 0.05
C THR A 76 15.02 -2.26 -0.05
N GLY A 77 13.86 -1.59 -0.14
CA GLY A 77 12.57 -2.21 -0.38
C GLY A 77 12.49 -2.93 -1.73
N ARG A 78 11.53 -3.82 -1.87
CA ARG A 78 11.36 -4.70 -3.04
C ARG A 78 10.09 -4.38 -3.83
N ASN A 79 10.08 -4.76 -5.11
CA ASN A 79 8.85 -4.75 -5.90
C ASN A 79 7.89 -5.83 -5.38
N LEU A 80 6.61 -5.48 -5.23
CA LEU A 80 5.57 -6.39 -4.78
C LEU A 80 4.76 -7.03 -5.91
N ILE A 81 4.96 -6.63 -7.17
CA ILE A 81 4.26 -7.22 -8.32
C ILE A 81 4.79 -8.62 -8.65
N ARG A 82 3.87 -9.55 -8.90
CA ARG A 82 4.13 -10.89 -9.46
C ARG A 82 3.72 -10.98 -10.93
#